data_AF-A0A832IZQ8-F1
#
_entry.id   AF-A0A832IZQ8-F1
#
_cell.length_a   1.000
_cell.length_b   1.000
_cell.length_c   1.000
_cell.angle_alpha   90.00
_cell.angle_beta   90.00
_cell.angle_gamma   90.00
#
_symmetry.space_group_name_H-M   'P 1'
#
loop_
_entity.id
_entity.type
_entity.pdbx_description
1 polymer ?
#
loop_
_entity_poly.entity_id
_entity_poly.type
_entity_poly.pdbx_seq_one_letter_code
_entity_poly.pdbx_strand_id
1 'polypeptide(L)'
;MRHIRLLRCCRDCDLPAAVSLFCKDGNHDTRVGKEQSGKYNMWFWIIVGLIALVVAVFLALALLRGRDTGVAAAEYDLQVYRDQLKGVERDLDRGVVSKEEAARIKTEVSRRILDADKALQAAENVHRAPKGLTLAALGLSVAALAGAFGLYWLIGVPGFPDMPLKARIEAADKARETRMSQAKAEAAVTPQKVELDPRLADLIEKLRSEVAKRPGDLKGHELLTTYEARS
;
A
#
# COMPACT_ATOMS: atom_id res chain seq x y z
N MET A 1 40.74 -22.68 -13.14
CA MET A 1 41.70 -21.61 -13.50
C MET A 1 40.98 -20.57 -14.35
N ARG A 2 40.44 -19.51 -13.73
CA ARG A 2 39.81 -18.37 -14.41
C ARG A 2 40.62 -17.12 -14.07
N HIS A 3 41.43 -16.65 -15.01
CA HIS A 3 42.16 -15.40 -14.86
C HIS A 3 41.30 -14.23 -15.33
N ILE A 4 40.92 -13.42 -14.35
CA ILE A 4 40.45 -12.05 -14.45
C ILE A 4 41.59 -11.19 -15.00
N ARG A 5 41.35 -10.43 -16.08
CA ARG A 5 42.28 -9.42 -16.57
C ARG A 5 41.56 -8.07 -16.71
N LEU A 6 41.68 -7.29 -15.62
CA LEU A 6 41.87 -5.84 -15.55
C LEU A 6 41.39 -4.99 -16.74
N LEU A 7 40.27 -4.29 -16.53
CA LEU A 7 39.92 -3.06 -17.22
C LEU A 7 40.89 -1.96 -16.80
N ARG A 8 41.81 -1.61 -17.71
CA ARG A 8 42.60 -0.38 -17.65
C ARG A 8 41.99 0.59 -18.66
N CYS A 9 41.48 1.71 -18.16
CA CYS A 9 41.20 2.91 -18.94
C CYS A 9 42.44 3.31 -19.77
N CYS A 10 42.40 3.09 -21.07
CA CYS A 10 43.02 3.99 -22.06
C CYS A 10 41.95 5.09 -22.28
N ARG A 11 42.10 6.39 -21.98
CA ARG A 11 43.19 7.34 -22.21
C ARG A 11 43.89 7.06 -23.54
N ASP A 12 43.50 7.88 -24.52
CA ASP A 12 44.05 8.01 -25.87
C ASP A 12 43.62 6.91 -26.87
N CYS A 13 42.41 7.05 -27.41
CA CYS A 13 42.01 6.42 -28.66
C CYS A 13 41.71 7.51 -29.69
N ASP A 14 42.72 7.83 -30.50
CA ASP A 14 42.52 8.33 -31.86
C ASP A 14 41.68 7.29 -32.62
N LEU A 15 40.41 7.59 -32.89
CA LEU A 15 39.56 6.79 -33.79
C LEU A 15 39.34 7.56 -35.10
N PRO A 16 39.45 6.90 -36.27
CA PRO A 16 39.15 7.52 -37.55
C PRO A 16 37.66 7.91 -37.63
N ALA A 17 37.39 8.97 -38.40
CA ALA A 17 36.13 9.71 -38.55
C ALA A 17 34.88 8.92 -39.03
N ALA A 18 34.90 7.58 -39.01
CA ALA A 18 33.82 6.73 -39.52
C ALA A 18 32.85 6.20 -38.43
N VAL A 19 33.12 6.42 -37.13
CA VAL A 19 32.23 6.00 -36.03
C VAL A 19 31.39 7.17 -35.47
N SER A 20 31.44 8.34 -36.11
CA SER A 20 30.66 9.52 -35.73
C SER A 20 29.24 9.55 -36.33
N LEU A 21 28.90 8.62 -37.25
CA LEU A 21 27.61 8.64 -37.94
C LEU A 21 26.52 7.80 -37.28
N PHE A 22 26.84 6.90 -36.34
CA PHE A 22 25.85 5.96 -35.77
C PHE A 22 25.19 6.45 -34.46
N CYS A 23 25.52 7.66 -34.00
CA CYS A 23 24.95 8.25 -32.78
C CYS A 23 24.19 9.56 -33.07
N LYS A 24 23.68 9.72 -34.30
CA LYS A 24 23.00 10.96 -34.74
C LYS A 24 21.70 10.71 -35.48
N ASP A 25 20.94 9.68 -35.10
CA ASP A 25 19.53 9.53 -35.51
C ASP A 25 18.70 8.93 -34.37
N GLY A 26 18.74 9.61 -33.22
CA GLY A 26 17.67 9.53 -32.23
C GLY A 26 16.71 10.68 -32.50
N ASN A 27 15.72 10.48 -33.37
CA ASN A 27 14.59 11.38 -33.51
C ASN A 27 13.81 11.39 -32.17
N HIS A 28 14.28 12.18 -31.22
CA HIS A 28 13.60 12.45 -29.97
C HIS A 28 12.46 13.42 -30.26
N ASP A 29 11.30 12.85 -30.55
CA ASP A 29 10.04 13.55 -30.52
C ASP A 29 9.84 14.13 -29.11
N THR A 30 10.23 15.39 -28.94
CA THR A 30 10.24 16.15 -27.69
C THR A 30 8.85 16.65 -27.29
N ARG A 31 7.78 16.19 -27.95
CA ARG A 31 6.40 16.62 -27.67
C ARG A 31 5.69 15.87 -26.55
N VAL A 32 6.33 14.92 -25.86
CA VAL A 32 5.64 14.14 -24.81
C VAL A 32 5.59 14.88 -23.45
N GLY A 33 6.39 15.93 -23.25
CA GLY A 33 6.61 16.50 -21.91
C GLY A 33 5.59 17.53 -21.40
N LYS A 34 4.82 18.21 -22.26
CA LYS A 34 3.98 19.35 -21.82
C LYS A 34 2.48 19.09 -21.77
N GLU A 35 1.97 18.06 -22.43
CA GLU A 35 0.53 17.82 -22.54
C GLU A 35 0.01 16.73 -21.60
N GLN A 36 0.79 16.36 -20.59
CA GLN A 36 0.42 15.29 -19.66
C GLN A 36 -0.12 15.82 -18.32
N SER A 37 0.36 16.95 -17.79
CA SER A 37 0.11 17.33 -16.38
C SER A 37 -1.36 17.56 -15.98
N GLY A 38 -2.27 17.84 -16.93
CA GLY A 38 -3.70 18.09 -16.63
C GLY A 38 -4.59 16.84 -16.60
N LYS A 39 -4.24 15.78 -17.36
CA LYS A 39 -5.11 14.60 -17.53
C LYS A 39 -4.85 13.50 -16.49
N TYR A 40 -3.60 13.28 -16.06
CA TYR A 40 -3.27 12.17 -15.16
C TYR A 40 -3.83 12.34 -13.74
N ASN A 41 -3.95 13.58 -13.25
CA ASN A 41 -4.52 13.85 -11.93
C ASN A 41 -5.97 13.35 -11.80
N MET A 42 -6.80 13.55 -12.84
CA MET A 42 -8.20 13.10 -12.78
C MET A 42 -8.32 11.58 -12.89
N TRP A 43 -7.51 10.94 -13.75
CA TRP A 43 -7.52 9.48 -13.90
C TRP A 43 -7.07 8.74 -12.65
N PHE A 44 -6.07 9.26 -11.93
CA PHE A 44 -5.64 8.71 -10.65
C PHE A 44 -6.80 8.64 -9.65
N TRP A 45 -7.48 9.78 -9.42
CA TRP A 45 -8.62 9.83 -8.49
C TRP A 45 -9.78 8.95 -8.93
N ILE A 46 -10.05 8.84 -10.23
CA ILE A 46 -11.06 7.93 -10.77
C ILE A 46 -10.71 6.47 -10.46
N ILE A 47 -9.47 6.04 -10.73
CA ILE A 47 -9.05 4.65 -10.51
C ILE A 47 -9.05 4.31 -9.01
N VAL A 48 -8.47 5.17 -8.18
CA VAL A 48 -8.45 4.96 -6.72
C VAL A 48 -9.88 4.94 -6.16
N GLY A 49 -10.73 5.87 -6.61
CA GLY A 49 -12.14 5.90 -6.23
C GLY A 49 -12.90 4.63 -6.66
N LEU A 50 -12.66 4.13 -7.87
CA LEU A 50 -13.25 2.89 -8.37
C LEU A 50 -12.82 1.68 -7.53
N ILE A 51 -11.53 1.54 -7.24
CA ILE A 51 -11.01 0.43 -6.42
C ILE A 51 -11.60 0.49 -5.02
N ALA A 52 -11.62 1.68 -4.40
CA ALA A 52 -12.20 1.87 -3.08
C ALA A 52 -13.70 1.51 -3.06
N LEU A 53 -14.45 1.92 -4.10
CA LEU A 53 -15.87 1.59 -4.25
C LEU A 53 -16.08 0.08 -4.37
N VAL A 54 -15.29 -0.61 -5.20
CA VAL A 54 -15.39 -2.06 -5.38
C VAL A 54 -15.13 -2.78 -4.05
N VAL A 55 -14.09 -2.39 -3.32
CA VAL A 55 -13.78 -2.97 -2.00
C VAL A 55 -14.92 -2.69 -1.01
N ALA A 56 -15.45 -1.46 -0.98
CA ALA A 56 -16.58 -1.11 -0.12
C ALA A 56 -17.83 -1.94 -0.42
N VAL A 57 -18.14 -2.16 -1.71
CA VAL A 57 -19.25 -3.02 -2.13
C VAL A 57 -19.04 -4.46 -1.70
N PHE A 58 -17.86 -5.04 -1.89
CA PHE A 58 -17.58 -6.41 -1.43
C PHE A 58 -17.69 -6.56 0.08
N LEU A 59 -17.18 -5.60 0.85
CA LEU A 59 -17.32 -5.59 2.31
C LEU A 59 -18.78 -5.46 2.72
N ALA A 60 -19.56 -4.57 2.07
CA ALA A 60 -20.98 -4.42 2.33
C ALA A 60 -21.75 -5.71 2.02
N LEU A 61 -21.49 -6.35 0.88
CA LEU A 61 -22.10 -7.62 0.51
C LEU A 61 -21.74 -8.73 1.50
N ALA A 62 -20.48 -8.83 1.93
CA ALA A 62 -20.06 -9.82 2.92
C ALA A 62 -20.77 -9.61 4.28
N LEU A 63 -20.89 -8.35 4.70
CA LEU A 63 -21.54 -7.98 5.96
C LEU A 63 -23.06 -8.22 5.94
N LEU A 64 -23.70 -7.96 4.79
CA LEU A 64 -25.13 -8.21 4.60
C LEU A 64 -25.42 -9.72 4.48
N ARG A 65 -24.59 -10.47 3.76
CA ARG A 65 -24.79 -11.91 3.53
C ARG A 65 -24.61 -12.74 4.80
N GLY A 66 -23.75 -12.31 5.72
CA GLY A 66 -23.60 -12.96 7.03
C GLY A 66 -24.80 -12.78 7.98
N ARG A 67 -25.72 -11.86 7.68
CA ARG A 67 -26.89 -11.55 8.51
C ARG A 67 -28.10 -12.44 8.17
N ASP A 68 -28.28 -12.81 6.90
CA ASP A 68 -29.51 -13.51 6.49
C ASP A 68 -29.57 -14.99 6.90
N THR A 69 -28.44 -15.66 7.14
CA THR A 69 -28.41 -17.12 7.32
C THR A 69 -29.08 -17.62 8.60
N GLY A 70 -29.02 -16.85 9.69
CA GLY A 70 -29.62 -17.23 10.96
C GLY A 70 -31.13 -16.99 11.02
N VAL A 71 -31.59 -15.90 10.40
CA VAL A 71 -33.02 -15.52 10.36
C VAL A 71 -33.78 -16.45 9.41
N ALA A 72 -33.24 -16.70 8.22
CA ALA A 72 -33.89 -17.56 7.22
C ALA A 72 -34.12 -19.00 7.71
N ALA A 73 -33.17 -19.56 8.47
CA ALA A 73 -33.30 -20.90 9.03
C ALA A 73 -34.43 -20.98 10.07
N ALA A 74 -34.52 -20.00 10.98
CA ALA A 74 -35.53 -20.00 12.02
C ALA A 74 -36.95 -19.68 11.48
N GLU A 75 -37.07 -18.85 10.42
CA GLU A 75 -38.34 -18.62 9.72
C GLU A 75 -38.84 -19.89 9.01
N TYR A 76 -37.92 -20.64 8.38
CA TYR A 76 -38.24 -21.90 7.72
C TYR A 76 -38.75 -22.95 8.71
N ASP A 77 -38.06 -23.14 9.84
CA ASP A 77 -38.47 -24.08 10.87
C ASP A 77 -39.87 -23.75 11.42
N LEU A 78 -40.18 -22.46 11.59
CA LEU A 78 -41.48 -22.01 12.07
C LEU A 78 -42.62 -22.30 11.07
N GLN A 79 -42.35 -22.19 9.76
CA GLN A 79 -43.32 -22.62 8.73
C GLN A 79 -43.56 -24.13 8.79
N VAL A 80 -42.49 -24.93 8.91
CA VAL A 80 -42.58 -26.39 9.02
C VAL A 80 -43.42 -26.81 10.23
N TYR A 81 -43.20 -26.20 11.41
CA TYR A 81 -43.98 -26.51 12.60
C TYR A 81 -45.46 -26.13 12.49
N ARG A 82 -45.79 -25.01 11.81
CA ARG A 82 -47.18 -24.62 11.54
C ARG A 82 -47.89 -25.63 10.63
N ASP A 83 -47.19 -26.15 9.63
CA ASP A 83 -47.74 -27.15 8.74
C ASP A 83 -47.88 -28.53 9.41
N GLN A 84 -46.98 -28.89 10.32
CA GLN A 84 -47.13 -30.07 11.18
C GLN A 84 -48.41 -29.99 12.04
N LEU A 85 -48.71 -28.81 12.60
CA LEU A 85 -49.91 -28.58 13.40
C LEU A 85 -51.20 -28.80 12.59
N LYS A 86 -51.23 -28.30 11.34
CA LYS A 86 -52.34 -28.55 10.41
C LYS A 86 -52.44 -30.01 9.99
N GLY A 87 -51.30 -30.70 9.86
CA GLY A 87 -51.24 -32.14 9.58
C GLY A 87 -51.91 -32.94 10.69
N VAL A 88 -51.54 -32.69 11.95
CA VAL A 88 -52.14 -33.35 13.12
C VAL A 88 -53.64 -33.11 13.22
N GLU A 89 -54.10 -31.91 12.88
CA GLU A 89 -55.53 -31.57 12.87
C GLU A 89 -56.30 -32.36 11.81
N ARG A 90 -55.74 -32.48 10.61
CA ARG A 90 -56.33 -33.28 9.52
C ARG A 90 -56.33 -34.79 9.86
N ASP A 91 -55.29 -35.28 10.51
CA ASP A 91 -55.20 -36.69 10.90
C ASP A 91 -56.14 -37.04 12.06
N LEU A 92 -56.43 -36.08 12.94
CA LEU A 92 -57.47 -36.19 13.95
C LEU A 92 -58.87 -36.24 13.30
N ASP A 93 -59.15 -35.37 12.32
CA ASP A 93 -60.43 -35.36 11.59
C ASP A 93 -60.65 -36.65 10.79
N ARG A 94 -59.57 -37.26 10.29
CA ARG A 94 -59.60 -38.54 9.58
C ARG A 94 -59.66 -39.76 10.51
N GLY A 95 -59.57 -39.55 11.83
CA GLY A 95 -59.57 -40.61 12.83
C GLY A 95 -58.31 -41.49 12.82
N VAL A 96 -57.21 -41.02 12.21
CA VAL A 96 -55.93 -41.73 12.15
C VAL A 96 -55.20 -41.67 13.50
N VAL A 97 -55.43 -40.61 14.27
CA VAL A 97 -54.80 -40.36 15.58
C VAL A 97 -55.87 -40.16 16.65
N SER A 98 -55.65 -40.70 17.84
CA SER A 98 -56.56 -40.52 18.97
C SER A 98 -56.57 -39.06 19.47
N LYS A 99 -57.67 -38.63 20.11
CA LYS A 99 -57.77 -37.27 20.68
C LYS A 99 -56.68 -36.94 21.68
N GLU A 100 -56.32 -37.91 22.53
CA GLU A 100 -55.29 -37.78 23.56
C GLU A 100 -53.90 -37.62 22.95
N GLU A 101 -53.60 -38.39 21.91
CA GLU A 101 -52.32 -38.35 21.21
C GLU A 101 -52.17 -37.07 20.38
N ALA A 102 -53.23 -36.66 19.68
CA ALA A 102 -53.26 -35.38 18.96
C ALA A 102 -53.07 -34.19 19.91
N ALA A 103 -53.68 -34.20 21.09
CA ALA A 103 -53.49 -33.16 22.10
C ALA A 103 -52.03 -33.10 22.58
N ARG A 104 -51.42 -34.25 22.86
CA ARG A 104 -50.01 -34.34 23.28
C ARG A 104 -49.05 -33.79 22.22
N ILE A 105 -49.24 -34.18 20.95
CA ILE A 105 -48.42 -33.70 19.83
C ILE A 105 -48.60 -32.19 19.64
N LYS A 106 -49.85 -31.69 19.67
CA LYS A 106 -50.14 -30.25 19.56
C LYS A 106 -49.43 -29.44 20.66
N THR A 107 -49.40 -29.93 21.90
CA THR A 107 -48.69 -29.25 23.00
C THR A 107 -47.18 -29.19 22.75
N GLU A 108 -46.57 -30.27 22.28
CA GLU A 108 -45.13 -30.30 22.00
C GLU A 108 -44.75 -29.41 20.82
N VAL A 109 -45.49 -29.48 19.71
CA VAL A 109 -45.25 -28.63 18.53
C VAL A 109 -45.46 -27.15 18.86
N SER A 110 -46.49 -26.82 19.64
CA SER A 110 -46.74 -25.44 20.09
C SER A 110 -45.59 -24.90 20.95
N ARG A 111 -44.99 -25.75 21.81
CA ARG A 111 -43.80 -25.38 22.58
C ARG A 111 -42.61 -25.09 21.66
N ARG A 112 -42.38 -25.93 20.64
CA ARG A 112 -41.30 -25.72 19.65
C ARG A 112 -41.50 -24.46 18.82
N ILE A 113 -42.74 -24.11 18.47
CA ILE A 113 -43.07 -22.84 17.79
C ILE A 113 -42.70 -21.66 18.67
N LEU A 114 -43.05 -21.68 19.96
CA LEU A 114 -42.70 -20.60 20.88
C LEU A 114 -41.18 -20.45 21.06
N ASP A 115 -40.44 -21.56 21.07
CA ASP A 115 -38.98 -21.53 21.18
C ASP A 115 -38.33 -21.02 19.88
N ALA A 116 -38.84 -21.41 18.71
CA ALA A 116 -38.41 -20.89 17.41
C ALA A 116 -38.75 -19.40 17.21
N ASP A 117 -39.92 -18.96 17.66
CA ASP A 117 -40.34 -17.55 17.64
C ASP A 117 -39.45 -16.68 18.55
N LYS A 118 -39.10 -17.17 19.74
CA LYS A 118 -38.12 -16.51 20.61
C LYS A 118 -36.74 -16.44 19.96
N ALA A 119 -36.31 -17.49 19.28
CA ALA A 119 -35.04 -17.50 18.55
C ALA A 119 -35.04 -16.48 17.40
N LEU A 120 -36.16 -16.34 16.66
CA LEU A 120 -36.36 -15.32 15.65
C LEU A 120 -36.29 -13.90 16.24
N GLN A 121 -37.03 -13.64 17.30
CA GLN A 121 -37.00 -12.34 17.98
C GLN A 121 -35.61 -12.02 18.55
N ALA A 122 -34.93 -13.01 19.14
CA ALA A 122 -33.57 -12.85 19.64
C ALA A 122 -32.59 -12.55 18.51
N ALA A 123 -32.70 -13.25 17.37
CA ALA A 123 -31.94 -12.95 16.18
C ALA A 123 -32.22 -11.52 15.72
N GLU A 124 -33.48 -11.11 15.54
CA GLU A 124 -33.84 -9.76 15.11
C GLU A 124 -33.26 -8.64 16.01
N ASN A 125 -33.26 -8.88 17.33
CA ASN A 125 -32.66 -7.98 18.31
C ASN A 125 -31.12 -7.93 18.23
N VAL A 126 -30.44 -9.07 18.03
CA VAL A 126 -28.99 -9.13 17.79
C VAL A 126 -28.63 -8.45 16.46
N HIS A 127 -29.51 -8.51 15.46
CA HIS A 127 -29.32 -7.84 14.18
C HIS A 127 -29.40 -6.31 14.30
N ARG A 128 -30.07 -5.77 15.32
CA ARG A 128 -30.16 -4.32 15.55
C ARG A 128 -29.06 -3.87 16.51
N ALA A 129 -27.87 -3.61 15.96
CA ALA A 129 -26.81 -2.93 16.72
C ALA A 129 -27.39 -1.66 17.38
N PRO A 130 -27.10 -1.41 18.68
CA PRO A 130 -27.67 -0.29 19.40
C PRO A 130 -27.31 1.00 18.67
N LYS A 131 -28.33 1.84 18.38
CA LYS A 131 -28.19 3.04 17.52
C LYS A 131 -26.99 3.90 17.93
N GLY A 132 -26.76 4.07 19.23
CA GLY A 132 -25.62 4.82 19.76
C GLY A 132 -24.26 4.25 19.38
N LEU A 133 -24.08 2.91 19.42
CA LEU A 133 -22.82 2.27 19.02
C LEU A 133 -22.62 2.36 17.50
N THR A 134 -23.69 2.21 16.72
CA THR A 134 -23.64 2.37 15.26
C THR A 134 -23.26 3.80 14.87
N LEU A 135 -23.87 4.80 15.52
CA LEU A 135 -23.53 6.21 15.34
C LEU A 135 -22.09 6.53 15.77
N ALA A 136 -21.62 5.97 16.89
CA ALA A 136 -20.25 6.14 17.35
C ALA A 136 -19.23 5.51 16.39
N ALA A 137 -19.49 4.29 15.91
CA ALA A 137 -18.64 3.61 14.93
C ALA A 137 -18.59 4.36 13.58
N LEU A 138 -19.73 4.88 13.13
CA LEU A 138 -19.81 5.73 11.94
C LEU A 138 -19.02 7.03 12.15
N GLY A 139 -19.22 7.70 13.27
CA GLY A 139 -18.52 8.93 13.63
C GLY A 139 -16.99 8.73 13.69
N LEU A 140 -16.53 7.64 14.31
CA LEU A 140 -15.11 7.29 14.36
C LEU A 140 -14.55 6.99 12.97
N SER A 141 -15.30 6.28 12.13
CA SER A 141 -14.89 5.97 10.75
C SER A 141 -14.76 7.24 9.92
N VAL A 142 -15.74 8.15 10.01
CA VAL A 142 -15.70 9.45 9.33
C VAL A 142 -14.56 10.31 9.86
N ALA A 143 -14.35 10.36 11.17
CA ALA A 143 -13.27 11.09 11.79
C ALA A 143 -11.89 10.56 11.36
N ALA A 144 -11.72 9.24 11.26
CA ALA A 144 -10.49 8.62 10.79
C ALA A 144 -10.21 8.96 9.31
N LEU A 145 -11.22 8.88 8.44
CA LEU A 145 -11.09 9.24 7.03
C LEU A 145 -10.79 10.73 6.84
N ALA A 146 -11.53 11.60 7.54
CA ALA A 146 -11.30 13.04 7.52
C ALA A 146 -9.93 13.41 8.10
N GLY A 147 -9.50 12.73 9.17
CA GLY A 147 -8.18 12.90 9.77
C GLY A 147 -7.05 12.48 8.84
N ALA A 148 -7.18 11.33 8.17
CA ALA A 148 -6.21 10.88 7.18
C ALA A 148 -6.11 11.85 6.00
N PHE A 149 -7.25 12.28 5.46
CA PHE A 149 -7.29 13.25 4.36
C PHE A 149 -6.72 14.61 4.77
N GLY A 150 -7.12 15.12 5.94
CA GLY A 150 -6.63 16.38 6.49
C GLY A 150 -5.13 16.35 6.78
N LEU A 151 -4.63 15.24 7.32
CA LEU A 151 -3.19 15.05 7.53
C LEU A 151 -2.45 15.07 6.19
N TYR A 152 -2.89 14.31 5.19
CA TYR A 152 -2.31 14.37 3.85
C TYR A 152 -2.33 15.78 3.26
N TRP A 153 -3.39 16.54 3.48
CA TRP A 153 -3.46 17.93 3.02
C TRP A 153 -2.44 18.84 3.70
N LEU A 154 -2.10 18.56 4.95
CA LEU A 154 -1.19 19.37 5.76
C LEU A 154 0.29 19.04 5.50
N ILE A 155 0.63 17.75 5.39
CA ILE A 155 2.03 17.28 5.27
C ILE A 155 2.39 16.78 3.87
N GLY A 156 1.39 16.49 3.04
CA GLY A 156 1.58 15.99 1.68
C GLY A 156 1.84 17.12 0.69
N VAL A 157 2.14 16.71 -0.54
CA VAL A 157 2.31 17.64 -1.67
C VAL A 157 1.13 17.41 -2.63
N PRO A 158 -0.02 18.06 -2.38
CA PRO A 158 -1.19 17.88 -3.24
C PRO A 158 -0.87 18.38 -4.65
N GLY A 159 -1.28 17.60 -5.65
CA GLY A 159 -1.05 17.93 -7.06
C GLY A 159 0.37 17.65 -7.57
N PHE A 160 1.22 16.98 -6.78
CA PHE A 160 2.52 16.53 -7.28
C PHE A 160 2.31 15.52 -8.42
N PRO A 161 2.78 15.83 -9.64
CA PRO A 161 2.52 14.98 -10.79
C PRO A 161 3.37 13.70 -10.72
N ASP A 162 2.86 12.64 -11.35
CA ASP A 162 3.61 11.41 -11.50
C ASP A 162 4.93 11.66 -12.26
N MET A 163 6.01 11.04 -11.80
CA MET A 163 7.31 11.03 -12.48
C MET A 163 7.53 9.70 -13.20
N PRO A 164 7.08 9.57 -14.47
CA PRO A 164 7.25 8.32 -15.22
C PRO A 164 8.73 8.01 -15.44
N LEU A 165 9.06 6.72 -15.54
CA LEU A 165 10.44 6.25 -15.62
C LEU A 165 11.25 6.93 -16.73
N LYS A 166 10.65 7.13 -17.91
CA LYS A 166 11.32 7.83 -19.03
C LYS A 166 11.73 9.26 -18.68
N ALA A 167 10.83 10.03 -18.07
CA ALA A 167 11.13 11.40 -17.65
C ALA A 167 12.27 11.45 -16.62
N ARG A 168 12.35 10.45 -15.74
CA ARG A 168 13.44 10.33 -14.76
C ARG A 168 14.79 10.02 -15.41
N ILE A 169 14.81 9.17 -16.44
CA ILE A 169 16.03 8.85 -17.19
C ILE A 169 16.51 10.10 -17.93
N GLU A 170 15.63 10.78 -18.66
CA GLU A 170 15.98 12.01 -19.38
C GLU A 170 16.48 13.12 -18.45
N ALA A 171 15.85 13.28 -17.28
CA ALA A 171 16.31 14.23 -16.27
C ALA A 171 17.71 13.86 -15.73
N ALA A 172 17.98 12.56 -15.52
CA ALA A 172 19.28 12.08 -15.07
C ALA A 172 20.37 12.27 -16.14
N ASP A 173 20.05 12.02 -17.41
CA ASP A 173 20.99 12.20 -18.52
C ASP A 173 21.33 13.67 -18.72
N LYS A 174 20.32 14.56 -18.71
CA LYS A 174 20.56 16.01 -18.70
C LYS A 174 21.45 16.43 -17.53
N ALA A 175 21.16 15.95 -16.32
CA ALA A 175 21.98 16.27 -15.14
C ALA A 175 23.42 15.77 -15.27
N ARG A 176 23.67 14.66 -15.97
CA ARG A 176 25.02 14.16 -16.28
C ARG A 176 25.73 15.04 -17.31
N GLU A 177 25.05 15.39 -18.39
CA GLU A 177 25.60 16.24 -19.46
C GLU A 177 25.93 17.65 -18.96
N THR A 178 25.05 18.23 -18.14
CA THR A 178 25.24 19.57 -17.59
C THR A 178 26.05 19.56 -16.28
N ARG A 179 26.61 18.41 -15.88
CA ARG A 179 27.38 18.31 -14.65
C ARG A 179 28.66 19.13 -14.77
N MET A 180 28.90 20.02 -13.82
CA MET A 180 30.17 20.72 -13.73
C MET A 180 31.33 19.73 -13.49
N SER A 181 32.50 20.00 -14.07
CA SER A 181 33.70 19.22 -13.81
C SER A 181 34.03 19.24 -12.31
N GLN A 182 34.56 18.14 -11.78
CA GLN A 182 34.92 18.01 -10.37
C GLN A 182 35.75 19.20 -9.85
N ALA A 183 36.78 19.62 -10.59
CA ALA A 183 37.61 20.77 -10.20
C ALA A 183 36.82 22.10 -10.07
N LYS A 184 35.78 22.30 -10.90
CA LYS A 184 34.90 23.48 -10.80
C LYS A 184 33.94 23.37 -9.60
N ALA A 185 33.46 22.18 -9.29
CA ALA A 185 32.64 21.94 -8.11
C ALA A 185 33.44 22.19 -6.83
N GLU A 186 34.65 21.65 -6.74
CA GLU A 186 35.56 21.84 -5.60
C GLU A 186 35.92 23.32 -5.42
N ALA A 187 36.20 24.04 -6.51
CA ALA A 187 36.47 25.47 -6.45
C ALA A 187 35.25 26.34 -6.07
N ALA A 188 34.02 25.85 -6.31
CA ALA A 188 32.79 26.54 -5.95
C ALA A 188 32.38 26.32 -4.47
N VAL A 189 32.97 25.33 -3.80
CA VAL A 189 32.77 25.09 -2.37
C VAL A 189 33.80 25.91 -1.59
N THR A 190 33.33 26.80 -0.73
CA THR A 190 34.21 27.46 0.24
C THR A 190 34.70 26.42 1.23
N PRO A 191 36.03 26.19 1.37
CA PRO A 191 36.54 25.24 2.35
C PRO A 191 36.14 25.73 3.75
N GLN A 192 35.34 24.94 4.46
CA GLN A 192 35.06 25.21 5.86
C GLN A 192 36.31 24.83 6.63
N LYS A 193 37.04 25.83 7.13
CA LYS A 193 38.24 25.58 7.95
C LYS A 193 37.78 25.06 9.32
N VAL A 194 37.87 23.76 9.56
CA VAL A 194 37.71 23.21 10.91
C VAL A 194 39.03 23.43 11.66
N GLU A 195 38.97 23.92 12.90
CA GLU A 195 40.15 23.97 13.76
C GLU A 195 40.42 22.57 14.31
N LEU A 196 41.50 21.93 13.84
CA LEU A 196 41.94 20.64 14.34
C LEU A 196 42.95 20.82 15.48
N ASP A 197 42.91 19.90 16.43
CA ASP A 197 44.00 19.69 17.37
C ASP A 197 45.31 19.46 16.58
N PRO A 198 46.39 20.23 16.85
CA PRO A 198 47.69 20.07 16.19
C PRO A 198 48.21 18.63 16.18
N ARG A 199 47.91 17.86 17.24
CA ARG A 199 48.35 16.47 17.36
C ARG A 199 47.61 15.55 16.40
N LEU A 200 46.33 15.81 16.13
CA LEU A 200 45.54 15.07 15.16
C LEU A 200 45.96 15.41 13.73
N ALA A 201 46.27 16.69 13.45
CA ALA A 201 46.78 17.11 12.14
C ALA A 201 48.09 16.37 11.78
N ASP A 202 49.02 16.24 12.74
CA ASP A 202 50.25 15.45 12.56
C ASP A 202 49.99 13.96 12.28
N LEU A 203 48.97 13.38 12.91
CA LEU A 203 48.58 11.98 12.70
C LEU A 203 47.94 11.76 11.33
N ILE A 204 47.10 12.69 10.87
CA ILE A 204 46.49 12.63 9.54
C ILE A 204 47.58 12.74 8.46
N GLU A 205 48.56 13.62 8.62
CA GLU A 205 49.65 13.78 7.65
C GLU A 205 50.53 12.53 7.56
N LYS A 206 50.86 11.92 8.72
CA LYS A 206 51.55 10.62 8.75
C LYS A 206 50.71 9.55 8.06
N LEU A 207 49.40 9.52 8.29
CA LEU A 207 48.49 8.56 7.67
C LEU A 207 48.44 8.73 6.14
N ARG A 208 48.38 9.96 5.61
CA ARG A 208 48.48 10.23 4.17
C ARG A 208 49.76 9.66 3.59
N SER A 209 50.90 9.90 4.25
CA SER A 209 52.19 9.41 3.78
C SER A 209 52.27 7.88 3.76
N GLU A 210 51.63 7.20 4.71
CA GLU A 210 51.63 5.74 4.81
C GLU A 210 50.67 5.08 3.82
N VAL A 211 49.49 5.67 3.63
CA VAL A 211 48.52 5.22 2.61
C VAL A 211 49.08 5.39 1.21
N ALA A 212 49.82 6.47 0.94
CA ALA A 212 50.49 6.68 -0.35
C ALA A 212 51.54 5.59 -0.66
N LYS A 213 52.27 5.12 0.36
CA LYS A 213 53.24 4.01 0.21
C LYS A 213 52.56 2.66 0.07
N ARG A 214 51.34 2.50 0.60
CA ARG A 214 50.57 1.24 0.63
C ARG A 214 49.17 1.44 0.03
N PRO A 215 49.05 1.64 -1.29
CA PRO A 215 47.77 1.96 -1.93
C PRO A 215 46.71 0.85 -1.83
N GLY A 216 47.12 -0.41 -1.56
CA GLY A 216 46.23 -1.54 -1.34
C GLY A 216 45.76 -1.73 0.11
N ASP A 217 46.20 -0.89 1.05
CA ASP A 217 45.76 -0.96 2.44
C ASP A 217 44.38 -0.35 2.61
N LEU A 218 43.35 -1.19 2.52
CA LEU A 218 41.95 -0.80 2.69
C LEU A 218 41.70 -0.13 4.05
N LYS A 219 42.39 -0.57 5.12
CA LYS A 219 42.18 -0.02 6.45
C LYS A 219 42.78 1.38 6.57
N GLY A 220 43.92 1.61 5.92
CA GLY A 220 44.53 2.94 5.81
C GLY A 220 43.61 3.95 5.11
N HIS A 221 42.99 3.57 3.99
CA HIS A 221 42.01 4.42 3.28
C HIS A 221 40.74 4.68 4.09
N GLU A 222 40.22 3.67 4.80
CA GLU A 222 39.05 3.82 5.69
C GLU A 222 39.34 4.82 6.82
N LEU A 223 40.51 4.72 7.46
CA LEU A 223 40.91 5.65 8.51
C LEU A 223 41.09 7.07 7.94
N LEU A 224 41.74 7.21 6.78
CA LEU A 224 41.99 8.51 6.17
C LEU A 224 40.68 9.24 5.83
N THR A 225 39.75 8.57 5.16
CA THR A 225 38.42 9.15 4.85
C THR A 225 37.65 9.56 6.10
N THR A 226 37.69 8.74 7.17
CA THR A 226 37.01 9.04 8.43
C THR A 226 37.54 10.30 9.11
N TYR A 227 38.87 10.47 9.13
CA TYR A 227 39.48 11.64 9.76
C TYR A 227 39.44 12.90 8.88
N GLU A 228 39.50 12.76 7.55
CA GLU A 228 39.36 13.89 6.62
C GLU A 228 37.92 14.42 6.52
N ALA A 229 36.91 13.57 6.72
CA ALA A 229 35.51 14.03 6.80
C ALA A 229 35.20 14.85 8.06
N ARG A 230 36.09 14.78 9.07
CA ARG A 230 35.96 15.49 10.35
C ARG A 230 36.86 16.72 10.45
N SER A 231 37.72 16.93 9.44
CA SER A 231 38.70 18.03 9.33
C SER A 231 38.26 19.11 8.35
#